data_AF-A0A420UUR4-F1
#
_entry.id   AF-A0A420UUR4-F1
#
_cell.length_a   1.000
_cell.length_b   1.000
_cell.length_c   1.000
_cell.angle_alpha   90.00
_cell.angle_beta   90.00
_cell.angle_gamma   90.00
#
_symmetry.space_group_name_H-M   'P 1'
#
loop_
_entity.id
_entity.type
_entity.pdbx_description
1 polymer ?
#
loop_
_entity_poly.entity_id
_entity_poly.type
_entity_poly.pdbx_seq_one_letter_code
_entity_poly.pdbx_strand_id
1 'polypeptide(L)'
;MDRAPRYAALLQSYAVAQSGKEPLQNRNIQLYGLTAQELADRITVDKAVMTAVNLPTPRFTPAHYIDAVLDQALGQLDPQGTSIDKMEAERDVVWELARDALAYRDHITADPEIAAMKKPRSQCPLRVKVNQRYSRMMDILRTMPDLKAQPFEIASACVAKYLEGLHSEQLAFEEFWSRNIVSTYE
;
A
#
# COMPACT_ATOMS: atom_id res chain seq x y z
N MET A 1 19.30 10.61 -3.15
CA MET A 1 17.93 10.77 -2.61
C MET A 1 17.01 10.08 -3.58
N ASP A 2 16.30 9.04 -3.14
CA ASP A 2 15.36 8.28 -3.97
C ASP A 2 14.34 9.24 -4.56
N ARG A 3 14.39 9.45 -5.88
CA ARG A 3 13.46 10.35 -6.56
C ARG A 3 12.06 9.72 -6.74
N ALA A 4 11.93 8.41 -6.50
CA ALA A 4 10.69 7.65 -6.63
C ALA A 4 10.60 6.52 -5.57
N PRO A 5 10.52 6.86 -4.27
CA PRO A 5 10.54 5.87 -3.18
C PRO A 5 9.35 4.91 -3.19
N ARG A 6 8.18 5.31 -3.72
CA ARG A 6 7.02 4.42 -3.81
C ARG A 6 7.22 3.41 -4.92
N TYR A 7 7.76 3.81 -6.06
CA TYR A 7 8.15 2.87 -7.12
C TYR A 7 9.21 1.87 -6.63
N ALA A 8 10.19 2.33 -5.86
CA ALA A 8 11.19 1.44 -5.25
C ALA A 8 10.53 0.36 -4.35
N ALA A 9 9.57 0.76 -3.51
CA ALA A 9 8.83 -0.17 -2.66
C ALA A 9 7.95 -1.15 -3.45
N LEU A 10 7.29 -0.68 -4.52
CA LEU A 10 6.50 -1.53 -5.41
C LEU A 10 7.37 -2.60 -6.08
N LEU A 11 8.52 -2.18 -6.63
CA LEU A 11 9.48 -3.08 -7.26
C LEU A 11 10.09 -4.06 -6.26
N GLN A 12 10.33 -3.64 -5.02
CA GLN A 12 10.79 -4.54 -3.96
C GLN A 12 9.73 -5.60 -3.61
N SER A 13 8.46 -5.21 -3.43
CA SER A 13 7.37 -6.16 -3.17
C SER A 13 7.24 -7.17 -4.32
N TYR A 14 7.32 -6.70 -5.57
CA TYR A 14 7.33 -7.57 -6.74
C TYR A 14 8.53 -8.52 -6.79
N ALA A 15 9.75 -8.01 -6.59
CA ALA A 15 10.97 -8.82 -6.64
C ALA A 15 10.96 -9.94 -5.59
N VAL A 16 10.49 -9.64 -4.38
CA VAL A 16 10.33 -10.64 -3.32
C VAL A 16 9.33 -11.72 -3.73
N ALA A 17 8.17 -11.33 -4.27
CA ALA A 17 7.16 -12.27 -4.73
C ALA A 17 7.67 -13.21 -5.86
N GLN A 18 8.49 -12.69 -6.79
CA GLN A 18 9.08 -13.50 -7.85
C GLN A 18 10.18 -14.45 -7.35
N SER A 19 10.95 -14.04 -6.34
CA SER A 19 12.07 -14.83 -5.85
C SER A 19 11.65 -16.17 -5.21
N GLY A 20 10.40 -16.27 -4.74
CA GLY A 20 9.90 -17.42 -3.97
C GLY A 20 10.60 -17.62 -2.62
N LYS A 21 11.45 -16.68 -2.20
CA LYS A 21 12.29 -16.81 -0.99
C LYS A 21 11.56 -16.43 0.29
N GLU A 22 10.44 -15.70 0.19
CA GLU A 22 9.62 -15.34 1.35
C GLU A 22 8.26 -16.04 1.30
N PRO A 23 7.82 -16.65 2.41
CA PRO A 23 6.47 -17.19 2.51
C PRO A 23 5.44 -16.06 2.43
N LEU A 24 4.39 -16.29 1.65
CA LEU A 24 3.23 -15.40 1.53
C LEU A 24 2.03 -16.01 2.28
N GLN A 25 1.24 -15.14 2.91
CA GLN A 25 -0.01 -15.52 3.58
C GLN A 25 -1.17 -14.75 2.95
N ASN A 26 -2.21 -15.50 2.56
CA ASN A 26 -3.40 -14.89 1.98
C ASN A 26 -4.17 -14.11 3.05
N ARG A 27 -4.45 -12.85 2.75
CA ARG A 27 -5.31 -11.97 3.54
C ARG A 27 -6.43 -11.43 2.67
N ASN A 28 -7.66 -11.45 3.19
CA ASN A 28 -8.77 -10.74 2.56
C ASN A 28 -8.71 -9.27 2.99
N ILE A 29 -8.39 -8.40 2.05
CA ILE A 29 -8.39 -6.95 2.25
C ILE A 29 -9.49 -6.35 1.39
N GLN A 30 -10.37 -5.61 2.03
CA GLN A 30 -11.43 -4.88 1.36
C GLN A 30 -10.93 -3.48 1.04
N LEU A 31 -11.14 -3.03 -0.19
CA LEU A 31 -10.86 -1.65 -0.59
C LEU A 31 -12.18 -0.87 -0.67
N TYR A 32 -12.18 0.32 -0.07
CA TYR A 32 -13.36 1.16 0.09
C TYR A 32 -13.36 2.33 -0.89
N GLY A 33 -14.54 2.72 -1.39
CA GLY A 33 -14.71 3.83 -2.32
C GLY A 33 -14.05 3.56 -3.67
N LEU A 34 -13.40 4.58 -4.22
CA LEU A 34 -12.75 4.54 -5.54
C LEU A 34 -11.44 3.73 -5.56
N THR A 35 -10.85 3.45 -4.40
CA THR A 35 -9.48 2.89 -4.28
C THR A 35 -9.25 1.64 -5.14
N ALA A 36 -10.26 0.77 -5.25
CA ALA A 36 -10.13 -0.45 -6.06
C ALA A 36 -10.05 -0.17 -7.56
N GLN A 37 -10.84 0.80 -8.03
CA GLN A 37 -10.83 1.24 -9.43
C GLN A 37 -9.53 2.00 -9.73
N GLU A 38 -9.16 2.95 -8.89
CA GLU A 38 -7.90 3.71 -9.02
C GLU A 38 -6.68 2.79 -9.02
N LEU A 39 -6.68 1.75 -8.19
CA LEU A 39 -5.62 0.74 -8.19
C LEU A 39 -5.56 -0.04 -9.50
N ALA A 40 -6.72 -0.42 -10.06
CA ALA A 40 -6.78 -1.13 -11.34
C ALA A 40 -6.27 -0.26 -12.50
N ASP A 41 -6.66 1.02 -12.51
CA ASP A 41 -6.20 1.99 -13.50
C ASP A 41 -4.69 2.24 -13.35
N ARG A 42 -4.21 2.41 -12.11
CA ARG A 42 -2.79 2.59 -11.82
C ARG A 42 -1.96 1.38 -12.27
N ILE A 43 -2.42 0.14 -12.02
CA ILE A 43 -1.74 -1.07 -12.51
C ILE A 43 -1.58 -1.05 -14.03
N THR A 44 -2.59 -0.55 -14.75
CA THR A 44 -2.55 -0.44 -16.22
C THR A 44 -1.52 0.60 -16.65
N VAL A 45 -1.52 1.77 -16.03
CA VAL A 45 -0.54 2.84 -16.28
C VAL A 45 0.88 2.35 -15.98
N ASP A 46 1.11 1.75 -14.80
CA ASP A 46 2.44 1.30 -14.40
C ASP A 46 2.97 0.18 -15.31
N LYS A 47 2.11 -0.71 -15.82
CA LYS A 47 2.53 -1.67 -16.85
C LYS A 47 3.01 -0.98 -18.12
N ALA A 48 2.26 0.02 -18.61
CA ALA A 48 2.65 0.79 -19.79
C ALA A 48 3.96 1.56 -19.57
N VAL A 49 4.14 2.17 -18.39
CA VAL A 49 5.40 2.83 -18.00
C VAL A 49 6.55 1.83 -18.03
N MET A 50 6.42 0.67 -17.38
CA MET A 50 7.45 -0.36 -17.34
C MET A 50 7.81 -0.89 -18.74
N THR A 51 6.82 -1.06 -19.62
CA THR A 51 7.03 -1.43 -21.02
C THR A 51 7.78 -0.35 -21.79
N ALA A 52 7.39 0.93 -21.64
CA ALA A 52 8.05 2.05 -22.33
C ALA A 52 9.52 2.20 -21.94
N VAL A 53 9.87 1.81 -20.71
CA VAL A 53 11.24 1.85 -20.20
C VAL A 53 12.00 0.52 -20.38
N ASN A 54 11.57 -0.35 -21.32
CA ASN A 54 12.22 -1.63 -21.66
C ASN A 54 12.51 -2.57 -20.48
N LEU A 55 11.75 -2.46 -19.38
CA LEU A 55 11.83 -3.43 -18.29
C LEU A 55 11.00 -4.67 -18.63
N PRO A 56 11.43 -5.88 -18.21
CA PRO A 56 10.55 -7.06 -18.26
C PRO A 56 9.25 -6.71 -17.57
N THR A 57 8.14 -6.68 -18.32
CA THR A 57 6.88 -6.12 -17.82
C THR A 57 6.43 -6.93 -16.59
N PRO A 58 6.50 -6.33 -15.39
CA PRO A 58 6.15 -7.06 -14.18
C PRO A 58 4.66 -7.40 -14.22
N ARG A 59 4.33 -8.62 -13.79
CA ARG A 59 2.93 -9.03 -13.61
C ARG A 59 2.38 -8.41 -12.32
N PHE A 60 2.28 -7.09 -12.30
CA PHE A 60 1.70 -6.34 -11.22
C PHE A 60 0.24 -6.76 -11.01
N THR A 61 -0.10 -6.94 -9.74
CA THR A 61 -1.41 -7.33 -9.22
C THR A 61 -1.72 -6.43 -8.02
N PRO A 62 -2.99 -6.27 -7.63
CA PRO A 62 -3.38 -5.48 -6.46
C PRO A 62 -2.60 -5.83 -5.18
N ALA A 63 -2.25 -7.11 -5.01
CA ALA A 63 -1.52 -7.59 -3.84
C ALA A 63 -0.15 -6.94 -3.67
N HIS A 64 0.58 -6.65 -4.76
CA HIS A 64 1.90 -6.01 -4.68
C HIS A 64 1.82 -4.58 -4.13
N TYR A 65 0.79 -3.82 -4.52
CA TYR A 65 0.59 -2.44 -4.07
C TYR A 65 0.15 -2.42 -2.61
N ILE A 66 -0.79 -3.31 -2.25
CA ILE A 66 -1.28 -3.44 -0.88
C ILE A 66 -0.14 -3.88 0.06
N ASP A 67 0.65 -4.87 -0.35
CA ASP A 67 1.80 -5.34 0.44
C ASP A 67 2.88 -4.25 0.58
N ALA A 68 3.21 -3.52 -0.50
CA ALA A 68 4.18 -2.43 -0.46
C ALA A 68 3.74 -1.30 0.49
N VAL A 69 2.48 -0.84 0.38
CA VAL A 69 2.00 0.25 1.24
C VAL A 69 1.87 -0.17 2.69
N LEU A 70 1.41 -1.39 2.97
CA LEU A 70 1.26 -1.85 4.35
C LEU A 70 2.62 -2.11 5.03
N ASP A 71 3.64 -2.57 4.29
CA ASP A 71 5.00 -2.72 4.84
C ASP A 71 5.57 -1.37 5.28
N GLN A 72 5.31 -0.30 4.49
CA GLN A 72 5.72 1.05 4.82
C GLN A 72 4.89 1.65 5.97
N ALA A 73 3.57 1.68 5.84
CA ALA A 73 2.66 2.33 6.77
C ALA A 73 2.72 1.70 8.17
N LEU A 74 2.92 0.38 8.24
CA LEU A 74 2.95 -0.36 9.50
C LEU A 74 4.37 -0.71 9.96
N GLY A 75 5.40 -0.15 9.31
CA GLY A 75 6.80 -0.52 9.55
C GLY A 75 7.27 -0.31 10.98
N GLN A 76 6.63 0.61 11.71
CA GLN A 76 6.92 0.94 13.10
C GLN A 76 6.23 0.02 14.12
N LEU A 77 5.28 -0.81 13.69
CA LEU A 77 4.59 -1.75 14.57
C LEU A 77 5.46 -2.98 14.82
N ASP A 78 5.56 -3.37 16.09
CA ASP A 78 6.18 -4.61 16.54
C ASP A 78 5.11 -5.72 16.57
N PRO A 79 5.19 -6.73 15.68
CA PRO A 79 4.31 -7.89 15.70
C PRO A 79 4.14 -8.56 17.05
N GLN A 80 5.17 -8.54 17.90
CA GLN A 80 5.18 -9.26 19.18
C GLN A 80 4.59 -8.43 20.32
N GLY A 81 4.55 -7.10 20.19
CA GLY A 81 3.93 -6.21 21.17
C GLY A 81 4.49 -6.33 22.59
N THR A 82 5.78 -6.62 22.74
CA THR A 82 6.38 -7.06 24.02
C THR A 82 6.82 -5.92 24.94
N SER A 83 6.92 -4.69 24.44
CA SER A 83 7.46 -3.54 25.18
C SER A 83 6.37 -2.51 25.46
N ILE A 84 6.09 -2.27 26.75
CA ILE A 84 5.07 -1.31 27.21
C ILE A 84 5.37 0.10 26.69
N ASP A 85 6.62 0.56 26.78
CA ASP A 85 7.01 1.90 26.30
C ASP A 85 6.79 2.09 24.79
N LYS A 86 6.86 0.99 24.01
CA LYS A 86 6.56 1.02 22.57
C LYS A 86 5.06 1.01 22.27
N MET A 87 4.23 0.51 23.19
CA MET A 87 2.79 0.41 22.96
C MET A 87 2.14 1.77 22.77
N GLU A 88 2.60 2.81 23.46
CA GLU A 88 2.08 4.17 23.28
C GLU A 88 2.43 4.71 21.90
N ALA A 89 3.69 4.60 21.48
CA ALA A 89 4.11 5.01 20.12
C ALA A 89 3.39 4.22 19.03
N GLU A 90 3.19 2.91 19.21
CA GLU A 90 2.38 2.09 18.30
C GLU A 90 0.91 2.55 18.25
N ARG A 91 0.33 2.93 19.38
CA ARG A 91 -1.02 3.51 19.44
C ARG A 91 -1.10 4.83 18.69
N ASP A 92 -0.12 5.71 18.84
CA ASP A 92 -0.06 6.98 18.12
C ASP A 92 0.00 6.76 16.60
N VAL A 93 0.83 5.81 16.14
CA VAL A 93 0.89 5.44 14.72
C VAL A 93 -0.48 4.95 14.22
N VAL A 94 -1.13 4.04 14.94
CA VAL A 94 -2.45 3.53 14.54
C VAL A 94 -3.52 4.62 14.62
N TRP A 95 -3.40 5.55 15.57
CA TRP A 95 -4.32 6.67 15.72
C TRP A 95 -4.26 7.63 14.53
N GLU A 96 -3.06 8.01 14.09
CA GLU A 96 -2.89 8.85 12.90
C GLU A 96 -3.40 8.16 11.64
N LEU A 97 -3.08 6.87 11.46
CA LEU A 97 -3.59 6.09 10.33
C LEU A 97 -5.12 6.00 10.34
N ALA A 98 -5.73 5.86 11.52
CA ALA A 98 -7.17 5.85 11.66
C ALA A 98 -7.78 7.23 11.37
N ARG A 99 -7.11 8.34 11.72
CA ARG A 99 -7.60 9.69 11.35
C ARG A 99 -7.59 9.90 9.85
N ASP A 100 -6.51 9.52 9.18
CA ASP A 100 -6.42 9.52 7.71
C ASP A 100 -7.56 8.67 7.12
N ALA A 101 -7.87 7.52 7.73
CA ALA A 101 -8.98 6.66 7.32
C ALA A 101 -10.36 7.30 7.47
N LEU A 102 -10.61 8.00 8.59
CA LEU A 102 -11.86 8.72 8.82
C LEU A 102 -12.01 9.88 7.84
N ALA A 103 -10.94 10.64 7.61
CA ALA A 103 -10.94 11.73 6.63
C ALA A 103 -11.22 11.21 5.21
N TYR A 104 -10.59 10.10 4.83
CA TYR A 104 -10.85 9.45 3.55
C TYR A 104 -12.29 8.95 3.45
N ARG A 105 -12.83 8.34 4.52
CA ARG A 105 -14.24 7.94 4.55
C ARG A 105 -15.15 9.14 4.34
N ASP A 106 -14.91 10.24 5.05
CA ASP A 106 -15.75 11.43 4.98
C ASP A 106 -15.72 12.02 3.55
N HIS A 107 -14.56 12.03 2.89
CA HIS A 107 -14.40 12.37 1.47
C HIS A 107 -15.25 11.46 0.55
N ILE A 108 -15.17 10.14 0.73
CA ILE A 108 -15.94 9.15 -0.04
C ILE A 108 -17.45 9.28 0.21
N THR A 109 -17.87 9.62 1.44
CA THR A 109 -19.29 9.79 1.77
C THR A 109 -19.88 11.14 1.35
N ALA A 110 -19.04 12.13 1.06
CA ALA A 110 -19.49 13.42 0.55
C ALA A 110 -20.10 13.31 -0.87
N ASP A 111 -19.71 12.28 -1.62
CA ASP A 111 -20.25 11.95 -2.93
C ASP A 111 -21.13 10.68 -2.86
N PRO A 112 -22.46 10.80 -3.07
CA PRO A 112 -23.37 9.66 -3.00
C PRO A 112 -23.09 8.55 -4.02
N GLU A 113 -22.56 8.87 -5.20
CA GLU A 113 -22.25 7.88 -6.23
C GLU A 113 -21.05 7.02 -5.80
N ILE A 114 -20.02 7.68 -5.28
CA ILE A 114 -18.82 7.03 -4.76
C ILE A 114 -19.16 6.21 -3.50
N ALA A 115 -20.00 6.75 -2.61
CA ALA A 115 -20.44 6.05 -1.41
C ALA A 115 -21.22 4.76 -1.71
N ALA A 116 -21.96 4.72 -2.82
CA ALA A 116 -22.73 3.57 -3.28
C ALA A 116 -21.90 2.50 -4.00
N MET A 117 -20.61 2.74 -4.26
CA MET A 117 -19.76 1.79 -4.95
C MET A 117 -19.61 0.47 -4.18
N LYS A 118 -19.57 -0.63 -4.94
CA LYS A 118 -19.27 -1.95 -4.38
C LYS A 118 -17.87 -1.91 -3.75
N LYS A 119 -17.74 -2.57 -2.60
CA LYS A 119 -16.48 -2.69 -1.86
C LYS A 119 -15.85 -4.05 -2.18
N PRO A 120 -15.01 -4.17 -3.23
CA PRO A 120 -14.44 -5.45 -3.58
C PRO A 120 -13.51 -5.94 -2.47
N ARG A 121 -13.50 -7.25 -2.28
CA ARG A 121 -12.53 -7.94 -1.42
C ARG A 121 -11.49 -8.59 -2.30
N SER A 122 -10.26 -8.17 -2.16
CA SER A 122 -9.12 -8.76 -2.86
C SER A 122 -8.44 -9.75 -1.94
N GLN A 123 -8.25 -10.98 -2.44
CA GLN A 123 -7.35 -11.94 -1.79
C GLN A 123 -5.92 -11.51 -2.10
N CYS A 124 -5.23 -11.03 -1.07
CA CYS A 124 -3.91 -10.44 -1.17
C CYS A 124 -2.90 -11.36 -0.49
N PRO A 125 -2.05 -12.08 -1.23
CA PRO A 125 -0.88 -12.72 -0.64
C PRO A 125 0.08 -11.65 -0.12
N LEU A 126 0.18 -11.51 1.20
CA LEU A 126 1.09 -10.59 1.88
C LEU A 126 2.31 -11.34 2.39
N ARG A 127 3.46 -10.67 2.47
CA ARG A 127 4.61 -11.20 3.21
C ARG A 127 4.22 -11.42 4.68
N VAL A 128 4.71 -12.51 5.29
CA VAL A 128 4.35 -12.88 6.68
C VAL A 128 4.52 -11.70 7.65
N LYS A 129 5.64 -10.98 7.58
CA LYS A 129 5.92 -9.81 8.43
C LYS A 129 4.86 -8.70 8.28
N VAL A 130 4.37 -8.48 7.05
CA VAL A 130 3.38 -7.45 6.74
C VAL A 130 2.02 -7.88 7.27
N ASN A 131 1.63 -9.14 7.10
CA ASN A 131 0.39 -9.68 7.65
C ASN A 131 0.38 -9.65 9.20
N GLN A 132 1.52 -9.92 9.83
CA GLN A 132 1.66 -9.83 11.28
C GLN A 132 1.49 -8.38 11.78
N ARG A 133 2.14 -7.41 11.14
CA ARG A 133 1.96 -5.97 11.44
C ARG A 133 0.52 -5.51 11.20
N TYR A 134 -0.12 -5.98 10.12
CA TYR A 134 -1.52 -5.70 9.85
C TYR A 134 -2.43 -6.26 10.95
N SER A 135 -2.11 -7.43 11.49
CA SER A 135 -2.84 -8.01 12.62
C SER A 135 -2.59 -7.22 13.92
N ARG A 136 -1.34 -6.80 14.18
CA ARG A 136 -0.98 -5.93 15.30
C ARG A 136 -1.75 -4.61 15.28
N MET A 137 -1.88 -3.98 14.11
CA MET A 137 -2.68 -2.77 13.93
C MET A 137 -4.15 -3.00 14.31
N MET A 138 -4.75 -4.13 13.93
CA MET A 138 -6.12 -4.46 14.34
C MET A 138 -6.25 -4.65 15.84
N ASP A 139 -5.27 -5.30 16.47
CA ASP A 139 -5.28 -5.51 17.92
C ASP A 139 -5.15 -4.19 18.68
N ILE A 140 -4.27 -3.31 18.23
CA ILE A 140 -4.14 -1.95 18.77
C ILE A 140 -5.45 -1.17 18.57
N LEU A 141 -6.04 -1.19 17.38
CA LEU A 141 -7.29 -0.49 17.08
C LEU A 141 -8.44 -0.94 18.00
N ARG A 142 -8.52 -2.24 18.34
CA ARG A 142 -9.50 -2.76 19.31
C ARG A 142 -9.37 -2.17 20.71
N THR A 143 -8.19 -1.69 21.09
CA THR A 143 -7.97 -1.00 22.37
C THR A 143 -8.44 0.46 22.36
N MET A 144 -8.86 0.98 21.20
CA MET A 144 -9.30 2.37 21.00
C MET A 144 -10.75 2.39 20.48
N PRO A 145 -11.74 1.93 21.26
CA PRO A 145 -13.13 1.77 20.79
C PRO A 145 -13.81 3.08 20.38
N ASP A 146 -13.37 4.21 20.92
CA ASP A 146 -13.88 5.54 20.53
C ASP A 146 -13.45 5.95 19.12
N LEU A 147 -12.36 5.36 18.63
CA LEU A 147 -11.85 5.54 17.28
C LEU A 147 -12.64 4.64 16.34
N LYS A 148 -13.77 5.16 15.82
CA LYS A 148 -14.74 4.44 14.96
C LYS A 148 -14.20 4.04 13.57
N ALA A 149 -12.88 4.01 13.38
CA ALA A 149 -12.25 3.55 12.15
C ALA A 149 -12.28 2.03 12.06
N GLN A 150 -12.42 1.49 10.86
CA GLN A 150 -12.34 0.07 10.58
C GLN A 150 -10.97 -0.27 9.93
N PRO A 151 -10.41 -1.48 10.16
CA PRO A 151 -9.11 -1.83 9.59
C PRO A 151 -9.04 -1.72 8.06
N PHE A 152 -10.15 -2.00 7.36
CA PHE A 152 -10.20 -1.86 5.91
C PHE A 152 -10.21 -0.40 5.45
N GLU A 153 -10.72 0.53 6.25
CA GLU A 153 -10.69 1.97 5.94
C GLU A 153 -9.26 2.47 6.02
N ILE A 154 -8.49 2.03 7.03
CA ILE A 154 -7.06 2.31 7.14
C ILE A 154 -6.30 1.78 5.92
N ALA A 155 -6.51 0.51 5.55
CA ALA A 155 -5.87 -0.06 4.37
C ALA A 155 -6.23 0.72 3.09
N SER A 156 -7.49 1.13 2.93
CA SER A 156 -7.96 1.87 1.76
C SER A 156 -7.34 3.27 1.68
N ALA A 157 -7.32 4.01 2.78
CA ALA A 157 -6.71 5.35 2.84
C ALA A 157 -5.20 5.29 2.58
N CYS A 158 -4.51 4.30 3.15
CA CYS A 158 -3.11 4.05 2.83
C CYS A 158 -2.89 3.81 1.33
N VAL A 159 -3.69 2.92 0.72
CA VAL A 159 -3.58 2.64 -0.72
C VAL A 159 -3.87 3.90 -1.54
N ALA A 160 -4.95 4.65 -1.27
CA ALA A 160 -5.28 5.88 -1.99
C ALA A 160 -4.12 6.88 -1.98
N LYS A 161 -3.57 7.19 -0.80
CA LYS A 161 -2.41 8.08 -0.63
C LYS A 161 -1.15 7.56 -1.33
N TYR A 162 -0.98 6.24 -1.40
CA TYR A 162 0.12 5.61 -2.11
C TYR A 162 -0.03 5.74 -3.63
N LEU A 163 -1.24 5.59 -4.17
CA LEU A 163 -1.54 5.76 -5.59
C LEU A 163 -1.31 7.20 -6.06
N GLU A 164 -1.78 8.18 -5.28
CA GLU A 164 -1.49 9.61 -5.52
C GLU A 164 0.01 9.87 -5.58
N GLY A 165 0.76 9.28 -4.65
CA GLY A 165 2.21 9.40 -4.62
C GLY A 165 2.90 8.75 -5.80
N LEU A 166 2.48 7.55 -6.24
CA LEU A 166 2.99 6.92 -7.46
C LEU A 166 2.76 7.82 -8.68
N HIS A 167 1.58 8.43 -8.78
CA HIS A 167 1.30 9.37 -9.85
C HIS A 167 2.27 10.57 -9.82
N SER A 168 2.53 11.13 -8.65
CA SER A 168 3.48 12.25 -8.48
C SER A 168 4.93 11.90 -8.80
N GLU A 169 5.33 10.63 -8.56
CA GLU A 169 6.70 10.15 -8.73
C GLU A 169 6.99 9.64 -10.16
N GLN A 170 5.95 9.47 -10.99
CA GLN A 170 6.05 8.82 -12.29
C GLN A 170 7.10 9.47 -13.21
N LEU A 171 7.07 10.79 -13.36
CA LEU A 171 8.03 11.50 -14.20
C LEU A 171 9.47 11.29 -13.72
N ALA A 172 9.68 11.36 -12.40
CA ALA A 172 11.00 11.18 -11.82
C ALA A 172 11.50 9.73 -11.97
N PHE A 173 10.60 8.75 -11.91
CA PHE A 173 10.88 7.35 -12.18
C PHE A 173 11.29 7.12 -13.64
N GLU A 174 10.52 7.64 -14.59
CA GLU A 174 10.80 7.56 -16.03
C GLU A 174 12.13 8.25 -16.40
N GLU A 175 12.40 9.44 -15.85
CA GLU A 175 13.66 10.14 -16.04
C GLU A 175 14.87 9.36 -15.50
N PHE A 176 14.73 8.76 -14.32
CA PHE A 176 15.80 7.94 -13.76
C PHE A 176 16.13 6.77 -14.68
N TRP A 177 15.12 6.07 -15.18
CA TRP A 177 15.35 4.88 -15.98
C TRP A 177 15.86 5.20 -17.39
N SER A 178 15.33 6.23 -18.04
CA SER A 178 15.82 6.69 -19.35
C SER A 178 17.30 7.08 -19.33
N ARG A 179 17.78 7.74 -18.27
CA ARG A 179 19.20 8.09 -18.11
C ARG A 179 20.11 6.86 -17.91
N ASN A 180 19.61 5.83 -17.23
CA ASN A 180 20.38 4.62 -16.92
C ASN A 180 20.34 3.55 -18.03
N ILE A 181 19.40 3.63 -18.98
CA ILE A 181 19.41 2.77 -20.19
C ILE A 181 20.46 3.23 -21.20
N VAL A 182 20.76 4.53 -21.27
CA VAL A 182 21.66 5.10 -22.28
C VAL A 182 23.16 4.83 -21.98
N SER A 183 23.51 4.20 -20.85
CA SER A 183 24.91 4.01 -20.45
C SER A 183 25.49 2.59 -20.66
N THR A 184 24.84 1.70 -21.42
CA THR A 184 25.32 0.31 -21.63
C THR A 184 25.72 -0.03 -23.07
N TYR A 185 25.90 0.97 -23.94
CA TYR A 185 26.58 0.80 -25.23
C TYR A 185 27.77 1.75 -25.31
N GLU A 186 28.92 1.32 -24.80
CA GLU A 186 30.26 1.69 -25.27
C GLU A 186 31.15 0.45 -25.30
#